data_AF-A0A7I0KGH4-F1
#
_entry.id   AF-A0A7I0KGH4-F1
#
_cell.length_a   1.000
_cell.length_b   1.000
_cell.length_c   1.000
_cell.angle_alpha   90.00
_cell.angle_beta   90.00
_cell.angle_gamma   90.00
#
_symmetry.space_group_name_H-M   'P 1'
#
loop_
_entity.id
_entity.type
_entity.pdbx_description
1 polymer ?
#
loop_
_entity_poly.entity_id
_entity_poly.type
_entity_poly.pdbx_seq_one_letter_code
_entity_poly.pdbx_strand_id
1 'polypeptide(L)'
;MFARIGAIVFIAVAVTAAAVEMTRHEDAPIYRSVDRPSNEAADRLRAELIRCAGIGEAGPRDPSCLHAWAENRRHFLAPGSRPAERLPDAPQSPHPTATIPAPVVPLQREEVR
;
A
#
# COMPACT_ATOMS: atom_id res chain seq x y z
N MET A 1 22.54 40.57 5.24
CA MET A 1 22.58 39.15 4.83
C MET A 1 22.20 38.22 5.98
N PHE A 2 22.72 38.41 7.19
CA PHE A 2 22.37 37.64 8.40
C PHE A 2 20.87 37.57 8.71
N ALA A 3 20.12 38.66 8.50
CA ALA A 3 18.67 38.66 8.70
C ALA A 3 17.94 37.66 7.77
N ARG A 4 18.42 37.49 6.53
CA ARG A 4 17.86 36.51 5.58
C ARG A 4 18.18 35.08 5.99
N ILE A 5 19.40 34.86 6.48
CA ILE A 5 19.84 33.55 6.98
C ILE A 5 19.02 33.16 8.22
N GLY A 6 18.81 34.09 9.15
CA GLY A 6 17.97 33.87 10.34
C GLY A 6 16.53 33.52 9.97
N ALA A 7 15.93 34.23 9.02
CA ALA A 7 14.57 33.94 8.55
C ALA A 7 14.46 32.55 7.91
N ILE A 8 15.44 32.14 7.10
CA ILE A 8 15.46 30.81 6.46
C ILE A 8 15.58 29.71 7.51
N VAL A 9 16.48 29.87 8.50
CA VAL A 9 16.64 28.90 9.59
C VAL A 9 15.37 28.79 10.43
N PHE A 10 14.73 29.91 10.74
CA PHE A 10 13.48 29.92 11.50
C PHE A 10 12.34 29.22 10.75
N ILE A 11 12.19 29.49 9.45
CA ILE A 11 11.19 28.81 8.61
C ILE A 11 11.47 27.30 8.56
N ALA A 12 12.72 26.89 8.38
CA ALA A 12 13.09 25.48 8.35
C ALA A 12 12.73 24.78 9.67
N VAL A 13 13.08 25.38 10.82
CA VAL A 13 12.75 24.85 12.15
C VAL A 13 11.24 24.79 12.37
N ALA A 14 10.48 25.83 11.97
CA ALA A 14 9.04 25.86 12.11
C ALA A 14 8.35 24.77 11.27
N VAL A 15 8.79 24.55 10.03
CA VAL A 15 8.27 23.49 9.16
C VAL A 15 8.58 22.11 9.73
N THR A 16 9.80 21.88 10.22
CA THR A 16 10.16 20.61 10.87
C THR A 16 9.33 20.37 12.13
N ALA A 17 9.13 21.39 12.97
CA ALA A 17 8.30 21.27 14.17
C ALA A 17 6.84 20.96 13.83
N ALA A 18 6.27 21.62 12.82
CA ALA A 18 4.90 21.35 12.37
C ALA A 18 4.75 19.93 11.82
N ALA A 19 5.73 19.44 11.06
CA ALA A 19 5.74 18.06 10.57
C ALA A 19 5.79 17.05 11.72
N VAL A 20 6.62 17.28 12.74
CA VAL A 20 6.74 16.39 13.91
C VAL A 20 5.45 16.38 14.74
N GLU A 21 4.82 17.53 14.94
CA GLU A 21 3.54 17.61 15.66
C GLU A 21 2.44 16.84 14.89
N MET A 22 2.40 16.97 13.56
CA MET A 22 1.48 16.21 12.71
C MET A 22 1.72 14.71 12.82
N THR A 23 2.98 14.25 12.74
CA THR A 23 3.32 12.83 12.91
C THR A 23 3.04 12.34 14.33
N ARG A 24 3.25 13.18 15.35
CA ARG A 24 2.95 12.85 16.76
C ARG A 24 1.46 12.72 17.03
N HIS A 25 0.61 13.48 16.33
CA HIS A 25 -0.84 13.32 16.41
C HIS A 25 -1.32 12.02 15.77
N GLU A 26 -0.65 11.56 14.71
CA GLU A 26 -0.88 10.23 14.12
C GLU A 26 -0.28 9.10 14.98
N ASP A 27 0.83 9.35 15.67
CA ASP A 27 1.48 8.48 16.66
C ASP A 27 0.95 8.65 18.10
N ALA A 28 -0.24 9.24 18.27
CA ALA A 28 -0.90 9.24 19.57
C ALA A 28 -1.15 7.77 20.00
N PRO A 29 -0.81 7.38 21.24
CA PRO A 29 -0.24 6.08 21.60
C PRO A 29 -1.27 4.94 21.74
N ILE A 30 -2.26 4.86 20.87
CA ILE A 30 -3.28 3.78 20.89
C ILE A 30 -2.70 2.46 20.36
N TYR A 31 -1.64 2.49 19.56
CA TYR A 31 -1.12 1.27 18.89
C TYR A 31 0.06 0.57 19.61
N ARG A 32 0.52 1.06 20.77
CA ARG A 32 1.58 0.37 21.53
C ARG A 32 1.13 -0.91 22.25
N SER A 33 -0.15 -1.28 22.18
CA SER A 33 -0.73 -2.39 22.96
C SER A 33 -1.07 -3.66 22.17
N VAL A 34 -0.76 -3.75 20.88
CA VAL A 34 -0.82 -5.04 20.17
C VAL A 34 0.58 -5.57 19.98
N ASP A 35 1.05 -6.18 21.06
CA ASP A 35 2.18 -7.10 21.10
C ASP A 35 2.10 -8.05 19.90
N ARG A 36 2.98 -7.87 18.92
CA ARG A 36 3.10 -8.79 17.80
C ARG A 36 4.58 -8.96 17.46
N PRO A 37 5.21 -10.10 17.76
CA PRO A 37 6.55 -10.43 17.28
C PRO A 37 6.66 -10.45 15.75
N SER A 38 5.54 -10.34 15.02
CA SER A 38 5.54 -10.12 13.56
C SER A 38 5.77 -8.66 13.15
N ASN A 39 5.74 -7.70 14.09
CA ASN A 39 5.91 -6.28 13.78
C ASN A 39 7.37 -5.96 13.47
N GLU A 40 8.34 -6.49 14.23
CA GLU A 40 9.77 -6.26 13.93
C GLU A 40 10.19 -6.76 12.54
N ALA A 41 9.68 -7.93 12.12
CA ALA A 41 9.94 -8.47 10.79
C ALA A 41 9.26 -7.63 9.68
N ALA A 42 8.03 -7.18 9.93
CA ALA A 42 7.30 -6.28 9.03
C ALA A 42 7.96 -4.89 8.95
N ASP A 43 8.47 -4.38 10.06
CA ASP A 43 9.19 -3.11 10.17
C ASP A 43 10.54 -3.18 9.45
N ARG A 44 11.27 -4.29 9.58
CA ARG A 44 12.49 -4.54 8.80
C ARG A 44 12.18 -4.60 7.30
N LEU A 45 11.11 -5.30 6.90
CA LEU A 45 10.67 -5.34 5.51
C LEU A 45 10.29 -3.93 5.01
N ARG A 46 9.60 -3.14 5.83
CA ARG A 46 9.23 -1.76 5.51
C ARG A 46 10.46 -0.85 5.36
N ALA A 47 11.46 -0.97 6.23
CA ALA A 47 12.71 -0.24 6.11
C ALA A 47 13.47 -0.59 4.82
N GLU A 48 13.49 -1.87 4.45
CA GLU A 48 14.10 -2.35 3.20
C GLU A 48 13.40 -1.76 1.97
N LEU A 49 12.06 -1.76 1.97
CA LEU A 49 11.26 -1.18 0.90
C LEU A 49 11.50 0.32 0.74
N ILE A 50 11.63 1.06 1.84
CA ILE A 50 11.96 2.50 1.83
C ILE A 50 13.35 2.73 1.24
N ARG A 51 14.35 1.93 1.65
CA ARG A 51 15.71 2.03 1.09
C ARG A 51 15.71 1.75 -0.41
N CYS A 52 15.02 0.69 -0.84
CA CYS A 52 14.93 0.30 -2.24
C CYS A 52 14.18 1.33 -3.11
N ALA A 53 13.18 2.02 -2.55
CA ALA A 53 12.53 3.14 -3.22
C ALA A 53 13.46 4.36 -3.34
N GLY A 54 14.28 4.63 -2.32
CA GLY A 54 15.20 5.78 -2.27
C GLY A 54 16.34 5.72 -3.30
N ILE A 55 16.75 4.53 -3.73
CA ILE A 55 17.78 4.35 -4.76
C ILE A 55 17.24 4.40 -6.20
N GLY A 56 15.90 4.50 -6.36
CA GLY A 56 15.23 4.68 -7.64
C GLY A 56 15.56 3.60 -8.66
N GLU A 57 16.15 4.02 -9.78
CA GLU A 57 16.40 3.19 -10.96
C GLU A 57 17.45 2.08 -10.72
N ALA A 58 18.28 2.21 -9.69
CA ALA A 58 19.16 1.14 -9.23
C ALA A 58 18.40 -0.01 -8.54
N GLY A 59 17.23 0.27 -7.95
CA GLY A 59 16.44 -0.71 -7.18
C GLY A 59 16.03 -1.95 -7.97
N PRO A 60 15.48 -1.82 -9.19
CA PRO A 60 15.16 -2.97 -10.05
C PRO A 60 16.35 -3.83 -10.48
N ARG A 61 17.59 -3.35 -10.31
CA ARG A 61 18.81 -4.13 -10.61
C ARG A 61 19.38 -4.85 -9.40
N ASP A 62 18.92 -4.52 -8.19
CA ASP A 62 19.39 -5.13 -6.95
C ASP A 62 18.55 -6.37 -6.60
N PRO A 63 19.16 -7.57 -6.50
CA PRO A 63 18.43 -8.79 -6.14
C PRO A 63 17.78 -8.73 -4.75
N SER A 64 18.35 -7.99 -3.80
CA SER A 64 17.78 -7.82 -2.45
C SER A 64 16.49 -7.01 -2.51
N CYS A 65 16.45 -5.96 -3.34
CA CYS A 65 15.26 -5.14 -3.54
C CYS A 65 14.15 -5.90 -4.27
N LEU A 66 14.49 -6.69 -5.28
CA LEU A 66 13.54 -7.57 -5.96
C LEU A 66 12.91 -8.58 -4.99
N HIS A 67 13.70 -9.16 -4.09
CA HIS A 67 13.21 -10.07 -3.05
C HIS A 67 12.25 -9.36 -2.08
N ALA A 68 12.62 -8.17 -1.59
CA ALA A 68 11.78 -7.38 -0.68
C ALA A 68 10.40 -7.04 -1.29
N TRP A 69 10.35 -6.65 -2.57
CA TRP A 69 9.07 -6.39 -3.25
C TRP A 69 8.23 -7.64 -3.47
N ALA A 70 8.86 -8.78 -3.79
CA ALA A 70 8.16 -10.04 -3.92
C ALA A 70 7.52 -10.47 -2.60
N GLU A 71 8.26 -10.34 -1.50
CA GLU A 71 7.77 -10.68 -0.16
C GLU A 71 6.63 -9.77 0.30
N ASN A 72 6.77 -8.46 0.08
CA ASN A 72 5.71 -7.49 0.35
C ASN A 72 4.41 -7.84 -0.40
N ARG A 73 4.53 -8.19 -1.68
CA ARG A 73 3.39 -8.57 -2.52
C ARG A 73 2.72 -9.84 -2.01
N ARG A 74 3.50 -10.85 -1.60
CA ARG A 74 2.97 -12.08 -1.01
C ARG A 74 2.18 -11.80 0.25
N HIS A 75 2.67 -10.91 1.11
CA HIS A 75 1.98 -10.55 2.35
C HIS A 75 0.63 -9.88 2.10
N PHE A 76 0.59 -8.93 1.16
CA PHE A 76 -0.66 -8.26 0.80
C PHE A 76 -1.64 -9.16 0.07
N LEU A 77 -1.17 -10.08 -0.76
CA LEU A 77 -2.01 -10.97 -1.56
C LEU A 77 -2.32 -12.32 -0.88
N ALA A 78 -1.78 -12.59 0.31
CA ALA A 78 -2.02 -13.84 1.01
C ALA A 78 -3.52 -14.00 1.34
N PRO A 79 -4.12 -15.18 1.09
CA PRO A 79 -5.49 -15.46 1.55
C PRO A 79 -5.60 -15.25 3.06
N GLY A 80 -6.46 -14.33 3.50
CA GLY A 80 -6.61 -13.93 4.91
C GLY A 80 -5.79 -12.72 5.35
N SER A 81 -5.06 -12.05 4.45
CA SER A 81 -4.37 -10.77 4.72
C SER A 81 -5.33 -9.58 4.78
N ARG A 82 -6.51 -9.67 4.15
CA ARG A 82 -7.59 -8.72 4.38
C ARG A 82 -7.98 -8.84 5.85
N PRO A 83 -8.02 -7.72 6.61
CA PRO A 83 -8.77 -7.70 7.86
C PRO A 83 -10.13 -8.29 7.53
N ALA A 84 -10.49 -9.38 8.19
CA ALA A 84 -11.87 -9.84 8.23
C ALA A 84 -12.67 -8.85 9.07
N GLU A 85 -12.60 -7.56 8.72
CA GLU A 85 -13.66 -6.63 9.03
C GLU A 85 -14.84 -7.26 8.31
N ARG A 86 -15.75 -7.87 9.09
CA ARG A 86 -17.07 -8.20 8.58
C ARG A 86 -17.59 -6.88 8.08
N LEU A 87 -17.54 -6.66 6.76
CA LEU A 87 -18.35 -5.63 6.14
C LEU A 87 -19.76 -5.93 6.67
N PRO A 88 -20.41 -5.00 7.40
CA PRO A 88 -21.78 -5.20 7.83
C PRO A 88 -22.56 -5.67 6.62
N ASP A 89 -23.35 -6.75 6.77
CA ASP A 89 -24.14 -7.30 5.67
C ASP A 89 -24.77 -6.14 4.91
N ALA A 90 -24.30 -5.92 3.67
CA ALA A 90 -24.89 -4.90 2.84
C ALA A 90 -26.36 -5.31 2.68
N PRO A 91 -27.33 -4.41 2.93
CA PRO A 91 -28.73 -4.74 2.70
C PRO A 91 -28.84 -5.24 1.26
N GLN A 92 -29.36 -6.45 1.10
CA GLN A 92 -29.49 -7.09 -0.20
C GLN A 92 -30.36 -6.19 -1.08
N SER A 93 -29.73 -5.40 -1.95
CA SER A 93 -30.39 -4.77 -3.07
C SER A 93 -31.03 -5.89 -3.88
N PRO A 94 -32.34 -5.85 -4.19
CA PRO A 94 -32.93 -6.83 -5.07
C PRO A 94 -32.19 -6.75 -6.41
N HIS A 95 -31.37 -7.76 -6.71
CA HIS A 95 -30.76 -7.87 -8.02
C HIS A 95 -31.88 -8.25 -9.00
N PRO A 96 -32.26 -7.40 -9.97
CA PRO A 96 -33.02 -7.91 -11.10
C PRO A 96 -32.12 -8.93 -11.80
N THR A 97 -32.61 -10.17 -11.93
CA THR A 97 -32.01 -11.19 -12.78
C THR A 97 -32.00 -10.67 -14.21
N ALA A 98 -30.95 -9.94 -14.57
CA ALA A 98 -30.64 -9.66 -15.95
C ALA A 98 -30.12 -10.98 -16.54
N THR A 99 -31.04 -11.80 -17.04
CA THR A 99 -30.72 -12.85 -18.00
C THR A 99 -30.10 -12.14 -19.19
N ILE A 100 -28.77 -12.12 -19.25
CA ILE A 100 -28.03 -11.74 -20.45
C ILE A 100 -28.03 -12.99 -21.33
N PRO A 101 -28.86 -13.08 -22.40
CA PRO A 101 -28.71 -14.18 -23.34
C PRO A 101 -27.34 -14.08 -23.98
N ALA A 102 -26.60 -15.19 -23.95
CA ALA A 102 -25.30 -15.29 -24.60
C ALA A 102 -25.43 -14.90 -26.08
N PRO A 103 -24.51 -14.10 -26.64
CA PRO A 103 -24.48 -13.88 -28.07
C PRO A 103 -24.20 -15.22 -28.75
N VAL A 104 -25.18 -15.72 -29.50
CA VAL A 104 -25.02 -16.91 -30.33
C VAL A 104 -24.16 -16.52 -31.52
N VAL A 105 -22.85 -16.72 -31.41
CA VAL A 105 -21.92 -16.65 -32.55
C VAL A 105 -21.97 -18.00 -33.26
N PRO A 106 -22.49 -18.09 -34.50
CA PRO A 106 -22.47 -19.35 -35.23
C PRO A 106 -21.04 -19.67 -35.65
N LEU A 107 -20.48 -20.76 -35.12
CA LEU A 107 -19.30 -21.44 -35.67
C LEU A 107 -19.73 -22.12 -36.99
N GLN A 108 -19.73 -21.39 -38.11
CA GLN A 108 -19.78 -22.02 -39.43
C GLN A 108 -18.34 -22.36 -39.85
N ARG A 109 -17.98 -23.59 -39.46
CA ARG A 109 -16.78 -24.31 -39.88
C ARG A 109 -16.90 -24.62 -41.38
N GLU A 110 -16.06 -23.96 -42.16
CA GLU A 110 -15.40 -24.47 -43.37
C GLU A 110 -15.89 -25.86 -43.84
N GLU A 111 -16.69 -25.91 -44.90
CA GLU A 111 -16.79 -27.10 -45.75
C GLU A 111 -16.45 -26.72 -47.19
N VAL A 112 -15.31 -27.28 -47.61
CA VAL A 112 -14.72 -27.27 -48.94
C VAL A 112 -15.50 -28.23 -49.83
N ARG A 113 -16.14 -27.74 -50.91
CA ARG A 113 -16.21 -28.41 -52.23
C ARG A 113 -16.75 -27.48 -53.30
#